data_AF-A0A960JZG1-F1
#
_entry.id   AF-A0A960JZG1-F1
#
_cell.length_a   1.000
_cell.length_b   1.000
_cell.length_c   1.000
_cell.angle_alpha   90.00
_cell.angle_beta   90.00
_cell.angle_gamma   90.00
#
_symmetry.space_group_name_H-M   'P 1'
#
loop_
_entity.id
_entity.type
_entity.pdbx_description
1 polymer ?
#
loop_
_entity_poly.entity_id
_entity_poly.type
_entity_poly.pdbx_seq_one_letter_code
_entity_poly.pdbx_strand_id
1 'polypeptide(L)'
;ARTRSLFGGDLKMAVMISPELNQNAPVAVDLVVVYDKALVKKLQELSAREWFLERDQLLRDFPKGFDHWGWEWVPGQEVREQTMTFRLGASGAFLFADYLGPGAHRQAVDPHEHFLLELGTDSFSVSPLKRN
;
A
#
# COMPACT_ATOMS: atom_id res chain seq x y z
N ALA A 1 9.83 -9.39 24.74
CA ALA A 1 10.37 -9.71 23.40
C ALA A 1 9.18 -9.90 22.46
N ARG A 2 9.06 -9.13 21.36
CA ARG A 2 8.03 -9.40 20.35
C ARG A 2 8.47 -10.63 19.57
N THR A 3 7.78 -11.75 19.77
CA THR A 3 8.02 -13.00 19.04
C THR A 3 7.79 -12.74 17.56
N ARG A 4 8.86 -12.70 16.77
CA ARG A 4 8.74 -12.66 15.30
C ARG A 4 8.06 -13.95 14.85
N SER A 5 6.93 -13.82 14.15
CA SER A 5 6.20 -14.96 13.58
C SER A 5 7.14 -15.82 12.75
N LEU A 6 7.09 -17.14 12.96
CA LEU A 6 7.85 -18.12 12.18
C LEU A 6 7.22 -18.41 10.80
N PHE A 7 6.04 -17.82 10.52
CA PHE A 7 5.29 -17.96 9.28
C PHE A 7 4.79 -16.59 8.87
N GLY A 8 5.35 -16.02 7.79
CA GLY A 8 4.78 -14.84 7.12
C GLY A 8 4.28 -13.71 8.03
N GLY A 9 3.32 -12.96 7.54
CA GLY A 9 2.50 -12.08 8.35
C GLY A 9 1.13 -11.90 7.73
N ASP A 10 0.15 -11.62 8.59
CA ASP A 10 -1.15 -11.13 8.17
C ASP A 10 -1.22 -9.64 8.50
N LEU A 11 -1.45 -8.83 7.47
CA LEU A 11 -1.63 -7.40 7.58
C LEU A 11 -3.08 -7.05 7.30
N LYS A 12 -3.72 -6.43 8.29
CA LYS A 12 -5.08 -5.91 8.19
C LYS A 12 -5.06 -4.44 7.84
N MET A 13 -5.92 -4.07 6.91
CA MET A 13 -6.12 -2.69 6.48
C MET A 13 -7.62 -2.36 6.53
N ALA A 14 -7.99 -1.46 7.43
CA ALA A 14 -9.28 -0.78 7.35
C ALA A 14 -9.18 0.34 6.32
N VAL A 15 -10.29 0.67 5.66
CA VAL A 15 -10.32 1.69 4.60
C VAL A 15 -11.49 2.64 4.83
N MET A 16 -11.21 3.93 4.79
CA MET A 16 -12.20 5.00 4.79
C MET A 16 -12.04 5.82 3.51
N ILE A 17 -13.16 6.07 2.83
CA ILE A 17 -13.18 6.72 1.52
C ILE A 17 -14.03 7.99 1.60
N SER A 18 -13.44 9.12 1.21
CA SER A 18 -14.17 10.37 1.06
C SER A 18 -15.22 10.29 -0.06
N PRO A 19 -16.41 10.90 0.12
CA PRO A 19 -17.36 11.14 -0.97
C PRO A 19 -16.80 11.98 -2.12
N GLU A 20 -15.76 12.80 -1.87
CA GLU A 20 -15.06 13.59 -2.89
C GLU A 20 -13.71 12.97 -3.31
N LEU A 21 -13.49 11.68 -3.05
CA LEU A 21 -12.25 10.96 -3.38
C LEU A 21 -11.69 11.36 -4.74
N ASN A 22 -10.39 11.66 -4.78
CA ASN A 22 -9.62 11.90 -6.00
C ASN A 22 -10.35 12.84 -6.99
N GLN A 23 -10.87 13.95 -6.47
CA GLN A 23 -11.66 14.94 -7.22
C GLN A 23 -12.92 14.34 -7.87
N ASN A 24 -13.62 13.48 -7.13
CA ASN A 24 -14.77 12.69 -7.58
C ASN A 24 -14.43 11.66 -8.69
N ALA A 25 -13.22 11.11 -8.67
CA ALA A 25 -12.79 10.06 -9.60
C ALA A 25 -12.35 8.78 -8.85
N PRO A 26 -12.29 7.63 -9.54
CA PRO A 26 -11.68 6.43 -8.98
C PRO A 26 -10.20 6.65 -8.67
N VAL A 27 -9.65 5.91 -7.69
CA VAL A 27 -8.21 5.86 -7.44
C VAL A 27 -7.72 4.42 -7.41
N ALA A 28 -6.64 4.13 -8.13
CA ALA A 28 -5.93 2.87 -8.03
C ALA A 28 -5.02 2.90 -6.81
N VAL A 29 -5.03 1.84 -6.00
CA VAL A 29 -4.22 1.71 -4.80
C VAL A 29 -3.50 0.37 -4.83
N ASP A 30 -2.18 0.40 -4.69
CA ASP A 30 -1.36 -0.81 -4.54
C ASP A 30 -0.67 -0.78 -3.17
N LEU A 31 -0.87 -1.85 -2.39
CA LEU A 31 0.01 -2.19 -1.27
C LEU A 31 1.13 -3.09 -1.79
N VAL A 32 2.37 -2.73 -1.49
CA VAL A 32 3.57 -3.45 -1.92
C VAL A 32 4.38 -3.85 -0.71
N VAL A 33 4.54 -5.16 -0.48
CA VAL A 33 5.43 -5.70 0.56
C VAL A 33 6.71 -6.18 -0.11
N VAL A 34 7.84 -5.60 0.29
CA VAL A 34 9.14 -5.77 -0.36
C VAL A 34 10.05 -6.69 0.46
N TYR A 35 10.72 -7.61 -0.21
CA TYR A 35 11.65 -8.56 0.39
C TYR A 35 13.12 -8.23 0.07
N ASP A 36 13.35 -7.62 -1.08
CA ASP A 36 14.68 -7.21 -1.53
C ASP A 36 15.04 -5.80 -1.02
N LYS A 37 16.16 -5.67 -0.31
CA LYS A 37 16.61 -4.40 0.29
C LYS A 37 17.00 -3.32 -0.73
N ALA A 38 17.48 -3.72 -1.91
CA ALA A 38 17.77 -2.77 -2.99
C ALA A 38 16.47 -2.20 -3.56
N LEU A 39 15.43 -3.04 -3.70
CA LEU A 39 14.09 -2.58 -4.09
C LEU A 39 13.49 -1.61 -3.10
N VAL A 40 13.68 -1.79 -1.79
CA VAL A 40 13.15 -0.85 -0.79
C VAL A 40 13.61 0.59 -1.09
N LYS A 41 14.91 0.76 -1.40
CA LYS A 41 15.45 2.07 -1.75
C LYS A 41 14.84 2.61 -3.04
N LYS A 42 14.76 1.77 -4.08
CA LYS A 42 14.15 2.16 -5.37
C LYS A 42 12.70 2.61 -5.18
N LEU A 43 11.87 1.82 -4.50
CA LEU A 43 10.44 2.12 -4.32
C LEU A 43 10.20 3.33 -3.41
N GLN A 44 11.12 3.61 -2.48
CA GLN A 44 11.09 4.83 -1.66
C GLN A 44 11.33 6.11 -2.49
N GLU A 45 11.84 6.01 -3.71
CA GLU A 45 12.06 7.16 -4.59
C GLU A 45 10.90 7.36 -5.56
N LEU A 46 10.16 6.31 -5.92
CA LEU A 46 9.06 6.36 -6.89
C LEU A 46 7.82 7.08 -6.38
N SER A 47 7.23 7.95 -7.19
CA SER A 47 5.83 8.35 -7.05
C SER A 47 4.88 7.17 -7.34
N ALA A 48 3.62 7.28 -6.94
CA ALA A 48 2.57 6.32 -7.32
C ALA A 48 2.45 6.20 -8.83
N ARG A 49 2.45 7.32 -9.54
CA ARG A 49 2.35 7.32 -11.00
C ARG A 49 3.49 6.54 -11.66
N GLU A 50 4.72 6.73 -11.20
CA GLU A 50 5.88 5.94 -11.67
C GLU A 50 5.73 4.46 -11.30
N TRP A 51 5.29 4.16 -10.07
CA TRP A 51 4.99 2.78 -9.67
C TRP A 51 4.00 2.11 -10.62
N PHE A 52 2.84 2.72 -10.89
CA PHE A 52 1.81 2.14 -11.76
C PHE A 52 2.28 1.98 -13.21
N LEU A 53 3.18 2.84 -13.69
CA LEU A 53 3.80 2.72 -15.01
C LEU A 53 4.86 1.62 -15.07
N GLU A 54 5.65 1.43 -14.01
CA GLU A 54 6.81 0.53 -14.00
C GLU A 54 6.54 -0.85 -13.39
N ARG A 55 5.45 -1.05 -12.63
CA ARG A 55 5.23 -2.24 -11.78
C ARG A 55 5.37 -3.57 -12.54
N ASP A 56 4.89 -3.65 -13.78
CA ASP A 56 4.94 -4.89 -14.57
C ASP A 56 6.38 -5.23 -14.97
N GLN A 57 7.20 -4.21 -15.25
CA GLN A 57 8.62 -4.39 -15.53
C GLN A 57 9.37 -4.76 -14.25
N LEU A 58 9.08 -4.09 -13.13
CA LEU A 58 9.64 -4.42 -11.82
C LEU A 58 9.33 -5.87 -11.41
N LEU A 59 8.12 -6.36 -11.67
CA LEU A 59 7.74 -7.74 -11.40
C LEU A 59 8.53 -8.73 -12.27
N ARG A 60 8.79 -8.40 -13.54
CA ARG A 60 9.62 -9.23 -14.42
C ARG A 60 11.09 -9.25 -14.00
N ASP A 61 11.62 -8.09 -13.61
CA ASP A 61 13.02 -7.96 -13.19
C ASP A 61 13.27 -8.59 -11.81
N PHE A 62 12.25 -8.57 -10.94
CA PHE A 62 12.33 -9.06 -9.56
C PHE A 62 11.13 -9.94 -9.19
N PRO A 63 10.99 -11.14 -9.79
CA PRO A 63 9.80 -11.99 -9.66
C PRO A 63 9.55 -12.53 -8.24
N LYS A 64 10.52 -12.39 -7.33
CA LYS A 64 10.39 -12.71 -5.90
C LYS A 64 10.76 -11.52 -5.00
N GLY A 65 10.93 -10.33 -5.59
CA GLY A 65 11.40 -9.13 -4.89
C GLY A 65 10.33 -8.49 -4.02
N PHE A 66 9.05 -8.64 -4.37
CA PHE A 66 7.91 -8.10 -3.64
C PHE A 66 6.66 -8.96 -3.87
N ASP A 67 5.66 -8.76 -3.03
CA ASP A 67 4.26 -9.11 -3.26
C ASP A 67 3.46 -7.82 -3.36
N HIS A 68 2.39 -7.79 -4.15
CA HIS A 68 1.50 -6.64 -4.22
C HIS A 68 0.02 -7.04 -4.24
N TRP A 69 -0.81 -6.16 -3.69
CA TRP A 69 -2.27 -6.24 -3.74
C TRP A 69 -2.77 -4.92 -4.30
N GLY A 70 -3.59 -5.01 -5.36
CA GLY A 70 -4.12 -3.85 -6.05
C GLY A 70 -5.63 -3.78 -5.91
N TRP A 71 -6.12 -2.56 -5.72
CA TRP A 71 -7.54 -2.21 -5.70
C TRP A 71 -7.78 -0.97 -6.54
N GLU A 72 -9.01 -0.83 -7.02
CA GLU A 72 -9.53 0.44 -7.51
C GLU A 72 -10.78 0.75 -6.70
N TRP A 73 -10.84 1.96 -6.14
CA TRP A 73 -11.97 2.38 -5.33
C TRP A 73 -12.55 3.70 -5.83
N VAL A 74 -13.87 3.84 -5.65
CA VAL A 74 -14.66 4.98 -6.15
C VAL A 74 -15.16 5.88 -5.02
N PRO A 75 -15.52 7.14 -5.30
CA PRO A 75 -15.96 8.07 -4.25
C PRO A 75 -17.15 7.56 -3.46
N GLY A 76 -17.08 7.70 -2.13
CA GLY A 76 -18.12 7.28 -1.18
C GLY A 76 -18.31 5.77 -1.03
N GLN A 77 -17.43 4.93 -1.60
CA GLN A 77 -17.55 3.48 -1.51
C GLN A 77 -17.34 2.97 -0.07
N GLU A 78 -18.24 2.08 0.39
CA GLU A 78 -18.02 1.31 1.60
C GLU A 78 -17.13 0.09 1.32
N VAL A 79 -16.01 0.00 2.05
CA VAL A 79 -15.01 -1.06 1.87
C VAL A 79 -14.88 -1.87 3.16
N ARG A 80 -14.94 -3.20 3.03
CA ARG A 80 -14.67 -4.11 4.15
C ARG A 80 -13.18 -4.12 4.47
N GLU A 81 -12.83 -4.46 5.70
CA GLU A 81 -11.43 -4.68 6.09
C GLU A 81 -10.74 -5.65 5.11
N GLN A 82 -9.57 -5.26 4.62
CA GLN A 82 -8.72 -6.08 3.76
C GLN A 82 -7.73 -6.87 4.62
N THR A 83 -7.43 -8.11 4.24
CA THR A 83 -6.40 -8.92 4.87
C THR A 83 -5.42 -9.40 3.81
N MET A 84 -4.15 -9.09 3.99
CA MET A 84 -3.07 -9.43 3.08
C MET A 84 -2.11 -10.38 3.80
N THR A 85 -2.00 -11.60 3.31
CA THR A 85 -1.06 -12.61 3.82
C THR A 85 0.19 -12.62 2.97
N PHE A 86 1.35 -12.49 3.60
CA PHE A 86 2.62 -12.34 2.92
C PHE A 86 3.70 -13.24 3.52
N ARG A 87 4.74 -13.59 2.74
CA ARG A 87 5.81 -14.51 3.20
C ARG A 87 6.75 -13.87 4.22
N LEU A 88 7.55 -14.69 4.91
CA LEU A 88 8.54 -14.20 5.88
C LEU A 88 9.62 -13.36 5.19
N GLY A 89 10.20 -12.41 5.93
CA GLY A 89 11.40 -11.67 5.50
C GLY A 89 11.09 -10.35 4.81
N ALA A 90 9.92 -9.77 5.05
CA ALA A 90 9.61 -8.42 4.62
C ALA A 90 10.68 -7.43 5.12
N SER A 91 11.28 -6.71 4.18
CA SER A 91 12.29 -5.68 4.41
C SER A 91 11.68 -4.27 4.46
N GLY A 92 10.46 -4.09 3.94
CA GLY A 92 9.69 -2.85 4.00
C GLY A 92 8.34 -3.00 3.28
N ALA A 93 7.46 -2.02 3.42
CA ALA A 93 6.21 -1.97 2.66
C ALA A 93 5.84 -0.53 2.30
N PHE A 94 5.12 -0.38 1.19
CA PHE A 94 4.67 0.90 0.67
C PHE A 94 3.22 0.80 0.22
N LEU A 95 2.44 1.84 0.49
CA LEU A 95 1.18 2.11 -0.19
C LEU A 95 1.42 3.15 -1.27
N PHE A 96 0.90 2.89 -2.46
CA PHE A 96 0.83 3.82 -3.57
C PHE A 96 -0.64 4.08 -3.92
N ALA A 97 -1.03 5.33 -4.12
CA ALA A 97 -2.37 5.70 -4.58
C ALA A 97 -2.26 6.66 -5.77
N ASP A 98 -2.83 6.29 -6.92
CA ASP A 98 -2.68 7.05 -8.18
C ASP A 98 -3.65 8.24 -8.26
N TYR A 99 -3.45 9.21 -7.37
CA TYR A 99 -4.22 10.45 -7.38
C TYR A 99 -3.92 11.29 -8.63
N LEU A 100 -4.94 11.98 -9.14
CA LEU A 100 -4.85 12.89 -10.30
C LEU A 100 -3.99 14.13 -10.01
N GLY A 101 -3.94 14.55 -8.74
CA GLY A 101 -3.18 15.71 -8.30
C GLY A 101 -1.65 15.51 -8.41
N PRO A 102 -0.87 16.59 -8.29
CA PRO A 102 0.58 16.45 -8.17
C PRO A 102 0.96 15.90 -6.79
N GLY A 103 1.95 15.01 -6.74
CA GLY A 103 2.46 14.48 -5.48
C GLY A 103 3.10 13.11 -5.64
N ALA A 104 3.88 12.71 -4.64
CA ALA A 104 4.45 11.36 -4.63
C ALA A 104 3.36 10.30 -4.41
N HIS A 105 2.33 10.62 -3.62
CA HIS A 105 1.22 9.73 -3.26
C HIS A 105 1.69 8.31 -2.89
N ARG A 106 2.73 8.29 -2.06
CA ARG A 106 3.35 7.09 -1.53
C ARG A 106 3.55 7.26 -0.04
N GLN A 107 3.21 6.23 0.73
CA GLN A 107 3.47 6.17 2.16
C GLN A 107 4.19 4.87 2.49
N ALA A 108 5.31 4.95 3.22
CA ALA A 108 5.91 3.77 3.82
C ALA A 108 5.04 3.31 5.00
N VAL A 109 4.82 1.99 5.10
CA VAL A 109 4.03 1.37 6.18
C VAL A 109 4.84 0.24 6.81
N ASP A 110 4.59 -0.02 8.10
CA ASP A 110 5.16 -1.20 8.76
C ASP A 110 4.30 -2.42 8.41
N PRO A 111 4.84 -3.45 7.70
CA PRO A 111 4.08 -4.65 7.36
C PRO A 111 3.65 -5.47 8.58
N HIS A 112 4.13 -5.14 9.78
CA HIS A 112 3.77 -5.79 11.04
C HIS A 112 2.77 -4.99 11.89
N GLU A 113 2.31 -3.83 11.43
CA GLU A 113 1.34 -2.99 12.12
C GLU A 113 0.07 -2.84 11.27
N HIS A 114 -1.07 -3.27 11.79
CA HIS A 114 -2.36 -3.04 11.14
C HIS A 114 -2.66 -1.54 11.08
N PHE A 115 -3.29 -1.08 10.01
CA PHE A 115 -3.51 0.34 9.80
C PHE A 115 -4.89 0.65 9.23
N LEU A 116 -5.29 1.90 9.38
CA LEU A 116 -6.38 2.54 8.68
C LEU A 116 -5.80 3.36 7.52
N LEU A 117 -6.31 3.12 6.31
CA LEU A 117 -6.09 3.93 5.13
C LEU A 117 -7.27 4.88 4.95
N GLU A 118 -6.99 6.19 4.95
CA GLU A 118 -7.99 7.22 4.70
C GLU A 118 -7.69 7.86 3.34
N LEU A 119 -8.63 7.69 2.39
CA LEU A 119 -8.53 8.23 1.05
C LEU A 119 -9.37 9.51 0.94
N GLY A 120 -8.69 10.65 0.79
CA GLY A 120 -9.30 11.97 0.70
C GLY A 120 -9.47 12.46 -0.74
N THR A 121 -9.77 13.75 -0.88
CA THR A 121 -10.02 14.41 -2.16
C THR A 121 -8.79 14.50 -3.06
N ASP A 122 -7.62 14.76 -2.50
CA ASP A 122 -6.38 15.03 -3.25
C ASP A 122 -5.17 14.20 -2.78
N SER A 123 -5.30 13.54 -1.63
CA SER A 123 -4.24 12.84 -0.94
C SER A 123 -4.82 11.77 -0.02
N PHE A 124 -3.94 10.96 0.57
CA PHE A 124 -4.31 9.95 1.54
C PHE A 124 -3.40 9.98 2.77
N SER A 125 -3.89 9.37 3.86
CA SER A 125 -3.13 9.17 5.08
C SER A 125 -3.25 7.73 5.57
N VAL A 126 -2.24 7.32 6.34
CA VAL A 126 -2.21 6.03 7.03
C VAL A 126 -2.02 6.28 8.51
N SER A 127 -2.83 5.63 9.35
CA SER A 127 -2.70 5.68 10.80
C SER A 127 -2.78 4.28 11.42
N PRO A 128 -2.16 4.04 12.59
CA PRO A 128 -2.29 2.75 13.27
C PRO A 128 -3.75 2.42 13.55
N LEU A 129 -4.15 1.18 13.24
CA LEU A 129 -5.47 0.70 13.60
C LEU A 129 -5.50 0.50 15.11
N LYS A 130 -6.27 1.32 15.83
CA LYS A 130 -6.44 1.17 17.27
C LYS A 130 -6.98 -0.23 17.56
N ARG A 131 -6.18 -1.06 18.23
CA ARG A 131 -6.65 -2.33 18.79
C ARG A 131 -7.56 -2.00 19.97
N ASN A 132 -8.86 -2.28 19.81
CA ASN A 132 -9.79 -2.34 20.94
C ASN A 132 -9.48 -3.55 21.83
#